data_AF-A0AAW6ATT7-F1
#
_entry.id   AF-A0AAW6ATT7-F1
#
_cell.length_a   1.000
_cell.length_b   1.000
_cell.length_c   1.000
_cell.angle_alpha   90.00
_cell.angle_beta   90.00
_cell.angle_gamma   90.00
#
_symmetry.space_group_name_H-M   'P 1'
#
loop_
_entity.id
_entity.type
_entity.pdbx_description
1 polymer ?
#
loop_
_entity_poly.entity_id
_entity_poly.type
_entity_poly.pdbx_seq_one_letter_code
_entity_poly.pdbx_strand_id
1 'polypeptide(L)' 'MSLEKNIARFIKNRGIQLTVISRATGIPYMALYDTFFNEKKERQIRGKELIAVSDFLGINPKEFTDNSDGEGTREK' A
#
# COMPACT_ATOMS: atom_id res chain seq x y z
N MET A 1 -5.46 -2.81 13.66
CA MET A 1 -5.04 -2.08 12.44
C MET A 1 -5.64 -2.79 11.24
N SER A 2 -6.03 -2.08 10.17
CA SER A 2 -6.48 -2.72 8.93
C SER A 2 -5.32 -2.85 7.94
N LEU A 3 -5.44 -3.76 6.98
CA LEU A 3 -4.46 -3.97 5.91
C LEU A 3 -4.10 -2.65 5.20
N GLU A 4 -5.12 -1.85 4.87
CA GLU A 4 -4.96 -0.56 4.21
C GLU A 4 -4.13 0.42 5.04
N LYS A 5 -4.30 0.43 6.37
CA LYS A 5 -3.53 1.29 7.26
C LYS A 5 -2.05 0.90 7.32
N ASN A 6 -1.75 -0.40 7.26
CA ASN A 6 -0.38 -0.90 7.22
C ASN A 6 0.31 -0.50 5.90
N ILE A 7 -0.39 -0.68 4.78
CA ILE A 7 0.10 -0.25 3.45
C ILE A 7 0.28 1.28 3.41
N ALA A 8 -0.69 2.05 3.91
CA ALA A 8 -0.61 3.51 3.94
C ALA A 8 0.58 4.02 4.76
N ARG A 9 0.83 3.41 5.93
CA ARG A 9 2.01 3.72 6.76
C ARG A 9 3.30 3.42 6.00
N PHE A 10 3.37 2.28 5.33
CA PHE A 10 4.54 1.89 4.55
C PHE A 10 4.84 2.89 3.42
N ILE A 11 3.81 3.27 2.65
CA ILE A 11 3.89 4.28 1.59
C ILE A 11 4.41 5.61 2.15
N LYS A 12 3.85 6.05 3.29
CA LYS A 12 4.24 7.30 3.97
C LYS A 12 5.68 7.27 4.46
N ASN A 13 6.11 6.17 5.10
CA ASN A 13 7.46 6.01 5.64
C ASN A 13 8.53 6.00 4.54
N ARG A 14 8.21 5.50 3.34
CA ARG A 14 9.10 5.52 2.18
C ARG A 14 9.01 6.81 1.34
N GLY A 15 8.15 7.76 1.70
CA GLY A 15 7.97 9.01 0.94
C GLY A 15 7.42 8.80 -0.48
N ILE A 16 6.73 7.69 -0.72
CA ILE A 16 6.22 7.34 -2.05
C ILE A 16 4.95 8.15 -2.33
N GLN A 17 4.95 8.87 -3.45
CA GLN A 17 3.79 9.65 -3.87
C GLN A 17 2.72 8.77 -4.54
N LEU A 18 1.45 8.96 -4.19
CA LEU A 18 0.32 8.25 -4.80
C LEU A 18 0.23 8.42 -6.33
N THR A 19 0.68 9.56 -6.86
CA THR A 19 0.73 9.82 -8.31
C THR A 19 1.66 8.84 -9.02
N VAL A 20 2.76 8.44 -8.38
CA VAL A 20 3.71 7.44 -8.91
C VAL A 20 3.07 6.06 -8.88
N ILE A 21 2.46 5.68 -7.77
CA ILE A 21 1.75 4.39 -7.64
C ILE A 21 0.64 4.29 -8.69
N SER A 22 -0.15 5.36 -8.86
CA SER A 22 -1.24 5.41 -9.84
C SER A 22 -0.74 5.17 -11.27
N ARG A 23 0.36 5.81 -11.66
CA ARG A 23 0.97 5.63 -12.99
C ARG A 23 1.53 4.23 -13.20
N ALA A 24 2.19 3.67 -12.18
CA ALA A 24 2.82 2.36 -12.28
C ALA A 24 1.82 1.20 -12.27
N THR A 25 0.75 1.33 -11.48
CA THR A 25 -0.25 0.25 -11.27
C THR A 25 -1.48 0.38 -12.17
N GLY A 26 -1.68 1.55 -12.79
CA GLY A 26 -2.92 1.89 -13.51
C GLY A 26 -4.13 2.12 -12.60
N ILE A 27 -3.98 2.05 -11.28
CA ILE A 27 -5.06 2.30 -10.33
C ILE A 27 -5.33 3.81 -10.27
N PRO A 28 -6.59 4.27 -10.39
CA PRO A 28 -6.89 5.70 -10.32
C PRO A 28 -6.40 6.31 -9.00
N TYR A 29 -5.77 7.49 -9.08
CA TYR A 29 -5.28 8.22 -7.91
C TYR A 29 -6.35 8.33 -6.81
N MET A 30 -7.59 8.68 -7.18
CA MET A 30 -8.68 8.84 -6.21
C MET A 30 -9.07 7.52 -5.54
N ALA A 31 -8.92 6.39 -6.23
CA ALA A 31 -9.13 5.07 -5.62
C ALA A 31 -8.03 4.75 -4.60
N LEU A 32 -6.77 5.09 -4.88
CA LEU A 32 -5.66 4.94 -3.92
C LEU A 32 -5.82 5.88 -2.73
N TYR A 33 -6.18 7.14 -2.98
CA TYR A 33 -6.43 8.13 -1.93
C TYR A 33 -7.57 7.70 -1.00
N ASP A 34 -8.70 7.30 -1.58
CA ASP A 34 -9.87 6.85 -0.84
C ASP A 34 -9.61 5.58 -0.02
N THR A 35 -8.64 4.76 -0.41
CA THR A 35 -8.25 3.54 0.32
C THR A 35 -7.21 3.80 1.41
N PHE A 36 -6.20 4.63 1.15
CA PHE A 36 -5.04 4.75 2.05
C PHE A 36 -5.04 6.00 2.93
N PHE A 37 -5.66 7.10 2.49
CA PHE A 37 -5.49 8.41 3.14
C PHE A 37 -6.80 9.15 3.41
N ASN A 38 -7.94 8.69 2.89
CA ASN A 38 -9.23 9.31 3.17
C ASN A 38 -9.86 8.76 4.45
N GLU A 39 -9.72 9.47 5.56
CA GLU A 39 -10.30 9.06 6.85
C GLU A 39 -11.84 9.03 6.87
N LYS A 40 -12.51 9.69 5.90
CA LYS A 40 -13.97 9.72 5.80
C LYS A 40 -14.55 8.59 4.95
N LYS A 41 -13.72 7.82 4.26
CA LYS A 41 -14.15 6.71 3.40
C LYS A 41 -13.45 5.43 3.80
N GLU A 42 -14.22 4.36 3.92
CA GLU A 42 -13.71 3.02 4.23
C GLU A 42 -13.64 2.17 2.96
N ARG A 43 -12.94 2.65 1.93
CA ARG A 43 -12.76 1.89 0.69
C ARG A 43 -11.75 0.77 0.92
N GLN A 44 -12.23 -0.46 1.02
CA GLN A 44 -11.37 -1.64 1.06
C GLN A 44 -10.55 -1.79 -0.22
N ILE A 45 -9.30 -2.24 -0.07
CA ILE A 45 -8.46 -2.56 -1.22
C ILE A 45 -8.97 -3.83 -1.90
N ARG A 46 -9.11 -3.79 -3.23
CA ARG A 46 -9.53 -4.98 -4.00
C ARG A 46 -8.34 -5.91 -4.18
N GLY A 47 -8.56 -7.21 -4.30
CA GLY A 47 -7.49 -8.21 -4.47
C GLY A 47 -6.50 -7.88 -5.59
N LYS A 48 -7.00 -7.49 -6.78
CA LYS A 48 -6.13 -7.07 -7.90
C LYS A 48 -5.32 -5.81 -7.61
N GLU A 49 -5.86 -4.89 -6.82
CA GLU A 49 -5.19 -3.65 -6.45
C GLU A 49 -4.11 -3.92 -5.41
N LEU A 50 -4.38 -4.83 -4.47
CA LEU A 50 -3.40 -5.29 -3.48
C LEU A 50 -2.19 -5.91 -4.18
N ILE A 51 -2.39 -6.82 -5.13
CA ILE A 51 -1.28 -7.43 -5.88
C ILE A 51 -0.48 -6.36 -6.62
N ALA A 52 -1.13 -5.50 -7.41
CA ALA A 52 -0.42 -4.47 -8.18
C ALA A 52 0.36 -3.48 -7.29
N VAL A 53 -0.21 -3.06 -6.17
CA VAL A 53 0.48 -2.17 -5.20
C VAL A 53 1.64 -2.91 -4.53
N SER A 54 1.46 -4.18 -4.16
CA SER A 54 2.50 -4.99 -3.50
C SER A 54 3.69 -5.24 -4.44
N ASP A 55 3.42 -5.57 -5.70
CA ASP A 55 4.43 -5.72 -6.74
C ASP A 55 5.21 -4.42 -6.95
N PHE A 56 4.51 -3.27 -7.02
CA PHE A 56 5.15 -1.96 -7.14
C PHE A 56 6.04 -1.63 -5.93
N LEU A 57 5.60 -2.00 -4.72
CA LEU A 57 6.34 -1.76 -3.48
C LEU A 57 7.48 -2.76 -3.25
N GLY A 58 7.53 -3.84 -4.02
CA GLY A 58 8.48 -4.93 -3.85
C GLY A 58 8.30 -5.68 -2.53
N ILE A 59 7.05 -5.84 -2.07
CA ILE A 59 6.72 -6.51 -0.80
C ILE A 59 5.68 -7.59 -1.03
N ASN A 60 5.82 -8.72 -0.33
CA ASN A 60 4.78 -9.74 -0.34
C ASN A 60 3.52 -9.22 0.38
N PRO A 61 2.31 -9.28 -0.23
CA PRO A 61 1.08 -8.78 0.40
C PRO A 61 0.83 -9.32 1.82
N LYS A 62 1.32 -10.52 2.14
CA LYS A 62 1.19 -11.15 3.47
C LYS A 62 1.99 -10.41 4.55
N GLU A 63 3.08 -9.73 4.20
CA GLU A 63 3.86 -8.96 5.16
C GLU A 63 3.08 -7.77 5.72
N PHE A 64 2.08 -7.25 5.00
CA PHE A 64 1.19 -6.22 5.54
C PHE A 64 0.18 -6.76 6.56
N THR A 65 0.06 -8.09 6.71
CA THR A 65 -0.85 -8.72 7.68
C THR A 65 -0.17 -9.05 9.00
N ASP A 66 1.16 -9.16 9.00
CA ASP A 66 1.92 -9.47 10.20
C ASP A 66 2.26 -8.18 10.96
N ASN A 67 2.07 -8.17 12.28
CA ASN A 67 2.32 -7.00 13.13
C ASN A 67 3.81 -6.79 13.43
N SER A 68 4.70 -7.34 12.61
CA SER A 68 6.14 -7.09 12.69
C SER A 68 6.43 -5.78 11.97
N ASP A 69 6.51 -4.70 12.73
CA ASP A 69 7.03 -3.41 12.27
C ASP A 69 8.28 -3.64 11.40
N GLY A 70 8.17 -3.26 10.12
CA GLY A 70 9.07 -3.69 9.06
C GLY A 70 10.55 -3.53 9.39
N GLU A 71 11.19 -4.65 9.73
CA GLU A 71 12.60 -4.86 9.44
C GLU A 71 12.69 -5.36 8.01
N GLY A 72 12.98 -4.44 7.10
CA GLY A 72 13.28 -4.77 5.72
C GLY A 72 14.38 -5.81 5.67
N THR A 73 14.07 -6.97 5.08
CA THR A 73 15.06 -7.95 4.69
C THR A 73 16.00 -7.27 3.69
N ARG A 74 17.13 -6.77 4.18
CA ARG A 74 18.31 -6.54 3.38
C ARG A 74 18.87 -7.91 3.06
N GLU A 75 18.49 -8.48 1.92
CA GLU A 75 19.25 -9.58 1.35
C GLU A 75 20.68 -9.08 1.08
N LYS A 76 21.66 -9.82 1.61
CA LYS A 76 23.08 -9.70 1.32
C LYS A 76 23.44 -10.57 0.14
#